data_AF-A0A5S4YEG0-F1
#
_entry.id   AF-A0A5S4YEG0-F1
#
_cell.length_a   1.000
_cell.length_b   1.000
_cell.length_c   1.000
_cell.angle_alpha   90.00
_cell.angle_beta   90.00
_cell.angle_gamma   90.00
#
_symmetry.space_group_name_H-M   'P 1'
#
loop_
_entity.id
_entity.type
_entity.pdbx_description
1 polymer ?
#
loop_
_entity_poly.entity_id
_entity_poly.type
_entity_poly.pdbx_seq_one_letter_code
_entity_poly.pdbx_strand_id
1 'polypeptide(L)'
;MDENLAALTGAEWGLVTAGSAAAVSQVVAACVAGNDPEKMLKLPLRGEKMVVVAADQRMAYEHAIRAVGCMVLPIGRAADLDQLPIAKIAAICLVAADIPKSVLSFDQLALRSKQLGIPLIVDGAGAVPRFPNIWLQNGADLLIRSGGKYISGPQSTGFLLGSERLCRAAYLNDLLANRLVGQ
;
A
#
# COMPACT_ATOMS: atom_id res chain seq x y z
N MET A 1 16.33 -6.42 0.14
CA MET A 1 16.87 -5.13 -0.33
C MET A 1 17.37 -5.38 -1.74
N ASP A 2 16.88 -4.68 -2.74
CA ASP A 2 17.28 -4.98 -4.11
C ASP A 2 17.30 -3.70 -4.98
N GLU A 3 18.47 -3.08 -5.08
CA GLU A 3 18.70 -1.95 -6.01
C GLU A 3 18.38 -2.33 -7.46
N ASN A 4 18.47 -3.63 -7.80
CA ASN A 4 18.07 -4.13 -9.11
C ASN A 4 16.57 -3.97 -9.35
N LEU A 5 15.74 -4.08 -8.30
CA LEU A 5 14.29 -3.96 -8.46
C LEU A 5 13.87 -2.52 -8.75
N ALA A 6 14.53 -1.54 -8.13
CA ALA A 6 14.33 -0.12 -8.45
C ALA A 6 14.70 0.16 -9.92
N ALA A 7 15.88 -0.30 -10.35
CA ALA A 7 16.37 -0.11 -11.72
C ALA A 7 15.45 -0.77 -12.78
N LEU A 8 14.94 -1.98 -12.52
CA LEU A 8 14.08 -2.71 -13.46
C LEU A 8 12.67 -2.14 -13.55
N THR A 9 12.19 -1.48 -12.50
CA THR A 9 10.79 -1.04 -12.39
C THR A 9 10.61 0.46 -12.63
N GLY A 10 11.69 1.24 -12.53
CA GLY A 10 11.66 2.70 -12.54
C GLY A 10 11.09 3.31 -11.25
N ALA A 11 10.94 2.51 -10.20
CA ALA A 11 10.57 3.00 -8.87
C ALA A 11 11.82 3.47 -8.09
N GLU A 12 11.62 4.31 -7.07
CA GLU A 12 12.72 4.74 -6.19
C GLU A 12 13.30 3.56 -5.39
N TRP A 13 12.44 2.64 -4.95
CA TRP A 13 12.84 1.45 -4.22
C TRP A 13 11.83 0.31 -4.36
N GLY A 14 12.27 -0.89 -3.97
CA GLY A 14 11.44 -2.10 -4.04
C GLY A 14 11.74 -3.10 -2.94
N LEU A 15 10.69 -3.81 -2.52
CA LEU A 15 10.71 -4.88 -1.54
C LEU A 15 10.03 -6.12 -2.11
N VAL A 16 10.67 -7.29 -1.95
CA VAL A 16 10.05 -8.59 -2.20
C VAL A 16 9.34 -9.05 -0.94
N THR A 17 8.10 -9.51 -1.09
CA THR A 17 7.21 -9.89 0.01
C THR A 17 6.70 -11.32 -0.15
N ALA A 18 6.16 -11.90 0.91
CA ALA A 18 5.50 -13.20 0.90
C ALA A 18 4.08 -13.14 0.27
N GLY A 19 3.96 -12.53 -0.90
CA GLY A 19 2.71 -12.32 -1.62
C GLY A 19 2.13 -10.91 -1.46
N SER A 20 1.10 -10.60 -2.27
CA SER A 20 0.47 -9.28 -2.30
C SER A 20 -0.28 -8.95 -1.01
N ALA A 21 -0.86 -9.95 -0.32
CA ALA A 21 -1.47 -9.74 0.99
C ALA A 21 -0.43 -9.32 2.05
N ALA A 22 0.75 -9.94 2.06
CA ALA A 22 1.85 -9.52 2.93
C ALA A 22 2.33 -8.10 2.59
N ALA A 23 2.43 -7.76 1.30
CA ALA A 23 2.77 -6.41 0.87
C ALA A 23 1.75 -5.36 1.38
N VAL A 24 0.45 -5.67 1.33
CA VAL A 24 -0.60 -4.81 1.92
C VAL A 24 -0.39 -4.63 3.42
N SER A 25 -0.21 -5.71 4.18
CA SER A 25 -0.01 -5.58 5.62
C SER A 25 1.24 -4.78 5.97
N GLN A 26 2.36 -5.02 5.30
CA GLN A 26 3.62 -4.32 5.54
C GLN A 26 3.52 -2.82 5.21
N VAL A 27 2.90 -2.48 4.08
CA VAL A 27 2.77 -1.07 3.68
C VAL A 27 1.75 -0.32 4.56
N VAL A 28 0.66 -0.97 4.98
CA VAL A 28 -0.29 -0.37 5.90
C VAL A 28 0.36 -0.17 7.28
N ALA A 29 1.15 -1.13 7.76
CA ALA A 29 1.93 -0.98 8.98
C ALA A 29 2.92 0.20 8.87
N ALA A 30 3.60 0.35 7.74
CA ALA A 30 4.47 1.50 7.46
C ALA A 30 3.72 2.83 7.52
N CYS A 31 2.50 2.90 6.96
CA CYS A 31 1.68 4.10 6.98
C CYS A 31 1.15 4.44 8.38
N VAL A 32 0.95 3.43 9.24
CA VAL A 32 0.45 3.61 10.61
C VAL A 32 1.58 3.95 11.60
N ALA A 33 2.64 3.15 11.61
CA ALA A 33 3.70 3.21 12.60
C ALA A 33 4.98 3.89 12.07
N GLY A 34 5.14 4.04 10.76
CA GLY A 34 6.36 4.58 10.17
C GLY A 34 7.59 3.76 10.55
N ASN A 35 8.64 4.46 10.96
CA ASN A 35 9.85 3.87 11.54
C ASN A 35 10.00 4.23 13.03
N ASP A 36 8.88 4.25 13.76
CA ASP A 36 8.83 4.54 15.19
C ASP A 36 8.74 3.21 15.97
N PRO A 37 9.82 2.75 16.63
CA PRO A 37 9.85 1.46 17.29
C PRO A 37 8.73 1.28 18.32
N GLU A 38 8.34 2.34 19.04
CA GLU A 38 7.28 2.25 20.04
C GLU A 38 5.92 2.03 19.38
N LYS A 39 5.65 2.70 18.25
CA LYS A 39 4.41 2.48 17.50
C LYS A 39 4.40 1.10 16.84
N MET A 40 5.54 0.67 16.31
CA MET A 40 5.68 -0.64 15.67
C MET A 40 5.38 -1.78 16.67
N LEU A 41 5.87 -1.67 17.91
CA LEU A 41 5.58 -2.62 19.00
C LEU A 41 4.12 -2.64 19.45
N LYS A 42 3.37 -1.56 19.22
CA LYS A 42 1.94 -1.46 19.61
C LYS A 42 0.98 -1.97 18.54
N LEU A 43 1.48 -2.35 17.36
CA LEU A 43 0.63 -2.95 16.34
C LEU A 43 0.08 -4.30 16.83
N PRO A 44 -1.21 -4.62 16.57
CA PRO A 44 -2.19 -3.82 15.82
C PRO A 44 -2.87 -2.71 16.65
N LEU A 45 -2.92 -1.49 16.09
CA LEU A 45 -3.61 -0.33 16.70
C LEU A 45 -5.09 -0.30 16.31
N ARG A 46 -5.91 -1.10 16.99
CA ARG A 46 -7.31 -1.34 16.61
C ARG A 46 -8.19 -0.09 16.68
N GLY A 47 -8.77 0.29 15.54
CA GLY A 47 -9.79 1.35 15.45
C GLY A 47 -9.25 2.78 15.49
N GLU A 48 -7.93 2.95 15.61
CA GLU A 48 -7.30 4.28 15.63
C GLU A 48 -7.12 4.87 14.23
N LYS A 49 -6.87 4.00 13.25
CA LYS A 49 -6.54 4.36 11.88
C LYS A 49 -7.49 3.72 10.88
N MET A 50 -7.63 4.36 9.72
CA MET A 50 -8.42 3.86 8.59
C MET A 50 -7.60 3.88 7.30
N VAL A 51 -7.82 2.90 6.45
CA VAL A 51 -7.41 2.93 5.04
C VAL A 51 -8.65 3.23 4.23
N VAL A 52 -8.60 4.32 3.48
CA VAL A 52 -9.69 4.73 2.61
C VAL A 52 -9.60 3.96 1.29
N VAL A 53 -10.71 3.42 0.83
CA VAL A 53 -10.82 2.69 -0.44
C VAL A 53 -11.95 3.28 -1.27
N ALA A 54 -11.89 3.13 -2.59
CA ALA A 54 -13.04 3.44 -3.44
C ALA A 54 -14.13 2.38 -3.24
N ALA A 55 -15.38 2.79 -3.03
CA ALA A 55 -16.49 1.89 -2.68
C ALA A 55 -16.80 0.83 -3.76
N ASP A 56 -16.47 1.13 -5.02
CA ASP A 56 -16.65 0.27 -6.18
C ASP A 56 -15.41 -0.56 -6.55
N GLN A 57 -14.35 -0.49 -5.73
CA GLN A 57 -13.12 -1.26 -5.90
C GLN A 57 -13.02 -2.27 -4.76
N ARG A 58 -12.97 -3.56 -5.08
CA ARG A 58 -12.93 -4.62 -4.06
C ARG A 58 -11.59 -5.32 -4.07
N MET A 59 -10.91 -5.27 -2.93
CA MET A 59 -9.63 -5.97 -2.76
C MET A 59 -9.86 -7.29 -2.01
N ALA A 60 -9.52 -8.43 -2.65
CA ALA A 60 -9.78 -9.77 -2.10
C ALA A 60 -9.14 -10.02 -0.72
N TYR A 61 -8.11 -9.25 -0.39
CA TYR A 61 -7.37 -9.33 0.87
C TYR A 61 -7.47 -8.06 1.72
N GLU A 62 -8.64 -7.40 1.75
CA GLU A 62 -8.93 -6.35 2.75
C GLU A 62 -8.69 -6.81 4.21
N HIS A 63 -8.70 -8.13 4.48
CA HIS A 63 -8.28 -8.67 5.77
C HIS A 63 -6.82 -8.34 6.13
N ALA A 64 -5.94 -8.17 5.15
CA ALA A 64 -4.55 -7.76 5.34
C ALA A 64 -4.42 -6.33 5.90
N ILE A 65 -5.35 -5.43 5.53
CA ILE A 65 -5.47 -4.09 6.13
C ILE A 65 -5.89 -4.22 7.60
N ARG A 66 -6.93 -5.02 7.85
CA ARG A 66 -7.51 -5.20 9.19
C ARG A 66 -6.56 -5.90 10.16
N ALA A 67 -5.67 -6.76 9.65
CA ALA A 67 -4.64 -7.42 10.44
C ALA A 67 -3.70 -6.44 11.15
N VAL A 68 -3.50 -5.24 10.58
CA VAL A 68 -2.70 -4.15 11.17
C VAL A 68 -3.48 -3.35 12.23
N GLY A 69 -4.80 -3.58 12.35
CA GLY A 69 -5.70 -2.84 13.26
C GLY A 69 -6.48 -1.71 12.60
N CYS A 70 -6.26 -1.46 11.30
CA CYS A 70 -6.96 -0.43 10.55
C CYS A 70 -8.41 -0.83 10.21
N MET A 71 -9.28 0.16 10.18
CA MET A 71 -10.59 0.06 9.52
C MET A 71 -10.43 0.21 8.01
N VAL A 72 -11.27 -0.46 7.23
CA VAL A 72 -11.41 -0.22 5.79
C VAL A 72 -12.61 0.69 5.60
N LEU A 73 -12.39 1.91 5.09
CA LEU A 73 -13.44 2.90 4.89
C LEU A 73 -13.71 3.13 3.40
N PRO A 74 -14.80 2.60 2.84
CA PRO A 74 -15.19 2.89 1.47
C PRO A 74 -15.72 4.31 1.33
N ILE A 75 -15.31 5.03 0.29
CA ILE A 75 -15.84 6.34 -0.10
C ILE A 75 -16.41 6.31 -1.51
N GLY A 76 -17.38 7.18 -1.78
CA GLY A 76 -18.00 7.30 -3.11
C GLY A 76 -17.52 8.53 -3.89
N ARG A 77 -16.97 9.54 -3.22
CA ARG A 77 -16.51 10.80 -3.83
C ARG A 77 -15.18 11.24 -3.23
N ALA A 78 -14.32 11.84 -4.05
CA ALA A 78 -13.03 12.35 -3.56
C ALA A 78 -13.20 13.41 -2.45
N ALA A 79 -14.27 14.20 -2.50
CA ALA A 79 -14.62 15.19 -1.48
C ALA A 79 -15.01 14.58 -0.12
N ASP A 80 -15.26 13.28 -0.03
CA ASP A 80 -15.51 12.61 1.25
C ASP A 80 -14.21 12.57 2.10
N LEU A 81 -13.02 12.62 1.46
CA LEU A 81 -11.73 12.73 2.16
C LEU A 81 -11.63 13.99 3.01
N ASP A 82 -12.17 15.12 2.53
CA ASP A 82 -12.10 16.41 3.20
C ASP A 82 -12.91 16.44 4.52
N GLN A 83 -13.85 15.50 4.69
CA GLN A 83 -14.70 15.39 5.88
C GLN A 83 -14.11 14.47 6.95
N LEU A 84 -13.05 13.73 6.61
CA LEU A 84 -12.43 12.77 7.50
C LEU A 84 -11.31 13.44 8.32
N PRO A 85 -11.13 13.06 9.59
CA PRO A 85 -9.97 13.51 10.36
C PRO A 85 -8.69 12.96 9.70
N ILE A 86 -7.92 13.83 9.04
CA ILE A 86 -6.70 13.46 8.29
C ILE A 86 -5.75 12.63 9.16
N ALA A 87 -5.59 12.99 10.44
CA ALA A 87 -4.75 12.27 11.39
C ALA A 87 -5.17 10.79 11.61
N LYS A 88 -6.41 10.41 11.28
CA LYS A 88 -6.88 9.02 11.34
C LYS A 88 -6.70 8.26 10.02
N ILE A 89 -6.44 8.94 8.91
CA ILE A 89 -6.26 8.29 7.61
C ILE A 89 -4.80 7.83 7.51
N ALA A 90 -4.58 6.51 7.46
CA ALA A 90 -3.26 5.94 7.28
C ALA A 90 -2.84 6.00 5.80
N ALA A 91 -3.74 5.64 4.89
CA ALA A 91 -3.49 5.62 3.46
C ALA A 91 -4.80 5.63 2.67
N ILE A 92 -4.69 5.91 1.37
CA ILE A 92 -5.70 5.61 0.35
C ILE A 92 -5.21 4.38 -0.43
N CYS A 93 -6.09 3.42 -0.68
CA CYS A 93 -5.76 2.21 -1.45
C CYS A 93 -6.75 2.01 -2.60
N LEU A 94 -6.22 1.87 -3.81
CA LEU A 94 -6.98 1.64 -5.05
C LEU A 94 -6.57 0.33 -5.69
N VAL A 95 -7.49 -0.31 -6.42
CA VAL A 95 -7.23 -1.55 -7.15
C VAL A 95 -7.05 -1.23 -8.63
N ALA A 96 -5.85 -1.45 -9.17
CA ALA A 96 -5.50 -1.02 -10.53
C ALA A 96 -6.44 -1.56 -11.63
N ALA A 97 -6.93 -2.79 -11.46
CA ALA A 97 -7.87 -3.41 -12.39
C ALA A 97 -9.26 -2.75 -12.37
N ASP A 98 -9.59 -2.07 -11.27
CA ASP A 98 -10.88 -1.43 -11.06
C ASP A 98 -10.87 0.07 -11.35
N ILE A 99 -9.70 0.72 -11.35
CA ILE A 99 -9.56 2.16 -11.66
C ILE A 99 -10.30 2.56 -12.95
N PRO A 100 -10.17 1.88 -14.11
CA PRO A 100 -10.81 2.32 -15.36
C PRO A 100 -12.34 2.28 -15.35
N LYS A 101 -12.94 1.51 -14.43
CA LYS A 101 -14.40 1.36 -14.28
C LYS A 101 -14.95 2.06 -13.05
N SER A 102 -14.08 2.71 -12.27
CA SER A 102 -14.47 3.35 -11.02
C SER A 102 -15.06 4.73 -11.27
N VAL A 103 -16.07 5.10 -10.48
CA VAL A 103 -16.61 6.47 -10.44
C VAL A 103 -15.61 7.45 -9.82
N LEU A 104 -14.65 6.94 -9.04
CA LEU A 104 -13.57 7.70 -8.44
C LEU A 104 -12.36 7.75 -9.37
N SER A 105 -12.10 8.94 -9.91
CA SER A 105 -10.92 9.17 -10.75
C SER A 105 -9.63 9.02 -9.94
N PHE A 106 -8.68 8.24 -10.49
CA PHE A 106 -7.32 8.15 -9.95
C PHE A 106 -6.66 9.52 -9.84
N ASP A 107 -6.73 10.35 -10.89
CA ASP A 107 -6.07 11.66 -10.92
C ASP A 107 -6.61 12.60 -9.83
N GLN A 108 -7.92 12.57 -9.58
CA GLN A 108 -8.54 13.33 -8.49
C GLN A 108 -8.03 12.87 -7.12
N LEU A 109 -7.94 11.55 -6.90
CA LEU A 109 -7.46 10.99 -5.65
C LEU A 109 -5.95 11.20 -5.47
N ALA A 110 -5.14 11.10 -6.52
CA ALA A 110 -3.71 11.40 -6.49
C ALA A 110 -3.44 12.86 -6.14
N LEU A 111 -4.17 13.79 -6.76
CA LEU A 111 -4.08 15.21 -6.44
C LEU A 111 -4.46 15.48 -4.98
N ARG A 112 -5.58 14.93 -4.50
CA ARG A 112 -6.04 15.14 -3.12
C ARG A 112 -5.14 14.46 -2.09
N SER A 113 -4.70 13.23 -2.34
CA SER A 113 -3.70 12.52 -1.55
C SER A 113 -2.47 13.39 -1.32
N LYS A 114 -1.92 13.97 -2.39
CA LYS A 114 -0.74 14.85 -2.33
C LYS A 114 -1.02 16.13 -1.53
N GLN A 115 -2.17 16.78 -1.74
CA GLN A 115 -2.56 17.99 -1.01
C GLN A 115 -2.71 17.73 0.50
N LEU A 116 -3.21 16.56 0.87
CA LEU A 116 -3.46 16.16 2.26
C LEU A 116 -2.26 15.46 2.92
N GLY A 117 -1.21 15.15 2.15
CA GLY A 117 -0.04 14.39 2.63
C GLY A 117 -0.36 12.94 3.02
N ILE A 118 -1.38 12.34 2.41
CA ILE A 118 -1.83 10.97 2.70
C ILE A 118 -1.22 10.02 1.67
N PRO A 119 -0.53 8.93 2.07
CA PRO A 119 0.01 7.96 1.13
C PRO A 119 -1.05 7.34 0.20
N LEU A 120 -0.76 7.29 -1.10
CA LEU A 120 -1.59 6.63 -2.11
C LEU A 120 -0.96 5.31 -2.58
N ILE A 121 -1.67 4.22 -2.30
CA ILE A 121 -1.29 2.85 -2.65
C ILE A 121 -2.15 2.39 -3.82
N VAL A 122 -1.51 1.80 -4.82
CA VAL A 122 -2.20 1.10 -5.91
C VAL A 122 -1.90 -0.40 -5.81
N ASP A 123 -2.94 -1.18 -5.60
CA ASP A 123 -2.90 -2.63 -5.73
C ASP A 123 -2.99 -3.04 -7.20
N GLY A 124 -1.82 -3.29 -7.78
CA GLY A 124 -1.64 -3.79 -9.13
C GLY A 124 -1.58 -5.31 -9.23
N ALA A 125 -1.86 -6.09 -8.19
CA ALA A 125 -1.62 -7.54 -8.19
C ALA A 125 -2.33 -8.28 -9.34
N GLY A 126 -3.53 -7.84 -9.71
CA GLY A 126 -4.34 -8.39 -10.81
C GLY A 126 -4.11 -7.77 -12.18
N ALA A 127 -3.23 -6.79 -12.33
CA ALA A 127 -3.01 -6.10 -13.61
C ALA A 127 -1.78 -6.65 -14.35
N VAL A 128 -1.70 -6.47 -15.67
CA VAL A 128 -0.48 -6.77 -16.44
C VAL A 128 0.64 -5.79 -16.03
N PRO A 129 1.88 -6.26 -15.75
CA PRO A 129 2.99 -5.39 -15.40
C PRO A 129 3.37 -4.52 -16.60
N ARG A 130 3.50 -3.22 -16.36
CA ARG A 130 4.04 -2.25 -17.32
C ARG A 130 5.10 -1.43 -16.59
N PHE A 131 6.28 -1.33 -17.18
CA PHE A 131 7.41 -0.57 -16.66
C PHE A 131 7.90 0.42 -17.74
N PRO A 132 8.17 1.70 -17.39
CA PRO A 132 7.92 2.31 -16.08
C PRO A 132 6.42 2.32 -15.74
N ASN A 133 6.10 2.27 -14.45
CA ASN A 133 4.72 2.06 -14.03
C ASN A 133 3.90 3.36 -14.09
N ILE A 134 2.79 3.33 -14.83
CA ILE A 134 1.92 4.50 -15.03
C ILE A 134 1.38 5.08 -13.72
N TRP A 135 1.13 4.26 -12.70
CA TRP A 135 0.53 4.75 -11.45
C TRP A 135 1.56 5.50 -10.61
N LEU A 136 2.77 4.95 -10.50
CA LEU A 136 3.88 5.63 -9.81
C LEU A 136 4.24 6.95 -10.53
N GLN A 137 4.24 6.96 -11.86
CA GLN A 137 4.48 8.17 -12.64
C GLN A 137 3.41 9.25 -12.46
N ASN A 138 2.16 8.84 -12.21
CA ASN A 138 1.01 9.74 -12.10
C ASN A 138 0.60 10.03 -10.65
N GLY A 139 1.47 9.78 -9.67
CA GLY A 139 1.31 10.26 -8.30
C GLY A 139 0.89 9.22 -7.25
N ALA A 140 0.89 7.93 -7.57
CA ALA A 140 0.87 6.90 -6.53
C ALA A 140 2.23 6.84 -5.83
N ASP A 141 2.24 6.75 -4.51
CA ASP A 141 3.48 6.57 -3.74
C ASP A 141 3.98 5.14 -3.83
N LEU A 142 3.06 4.17 -3.91
CA LEU A 142 3.34 2.74 -3.76
C LEU A 142 2.49 1.91 -4.72
N LEU A 143 3.09 0.83 -5.21
CA LEU A 143 2.50 -0.14 -6.11
C LEU A 143 2.74 -1.55 -5.58
N ILE A 144 1.65 -2.30 -5.42
CA ILE A 144 1.70 -3.72 -5.03
C ILE A 144 1.55 -4.59 -6.27
N ARG A 145 2.34 -5.66 -6.35
CA ARG A 145 2.33 -6.63 -7.45
C ARG A 145 2.36 -8.06 -6.92
N SER A 146 1.83 -8.98 -7.70
CA SER A 146 1.97 -10.42 -7.47
C SER A 146 3.07 -10.97 -8.36
N GLY A 147 3.95 -11.79 -7.79
CA GLY A 147 5.00 -12.50 -8.51
C GLY A 147 4.45 -13.69 -9.30
N GLY A 148 3.53 -14.47 -8.73
CA GLY A 148 3.03 -15.68 -9.38
C GLY A 148 1.91 -15.50 -10.39
N LYS A 149 1.37 -14.29 -10.56
CA LYS A 149 0.41 -14.01 -11.62
C LYS A 149 1.12 -13.77 -12.94
N TYR A 150 1.33 -12.51 -13.31
CA TYR A 150 1.84 -12.14 -14.63
C TYR A 150 3.36 -12.14 -14.75
N ILE A 151 4.07 -12.27 -13.63
CA ILE A 151 5.55 -12.29 -13.60
C ILE A 151 6.05 -13.75 -13.64
N SER A 152 5.15 -14.74 -13.62
CA SER A 152 5.46 -16.18 -13.64
C SER A 152 6.47 -16.62 -12.57
N GLY A 153 6.56 -15.87 -11.47
CA GLY A 153 7.33 -16.25 -10.29
C GLY A 153 6.55 -17.23 -9.40
N PRO A 154 7.06 -17.53 -8.20
CA PRO A 154 6.30 -18.30 -7.21
C PRO A 154 4.99 -17.59 -6.82
N GLN A 155 3.90 -18.35 -6.61
CA GLN A 155 2.61 -17.80 -6.14
C GLN A 155 2.72 -17.11 -4.78
N SER A 156 3.69 -17.52 -3.96
CA SER A 156 4.01 -16.97 -2.66
C SER A 156 4.88 -15.70 -2.71
N THR A 157 5.15 -15.13 -3.89
CA THR A 157 5.94 -13.91 -4.05
C THR A 157 5.06 -12.71 -4.35
N GLY A 158 5.32 -11.59 -3.68
CA GLY A 158 4.76 -10.28 -3.99
C GLY A 158 5.87 -9.25 -4.09
N PHE A 159 5.53 -8.08 -4.63
CA PHE A 159 6.43 -6.93 -4.67
C PHE A 159 5.71 -5.69 -4.19
N LEU A 160 6.42 -4.87 -3.42
CA LEU A 160 6.05 -3.51 -3.07
C LEU A 160 7.07 -2.57 -3.70
N LEU A 161 6.62 -1.68 -4.56
CA LEU A 161 7.47 -0.79 -5.35
C LEU A 161 7.02 0.66 -5.13
N GLY A 162 7.93 1.62 -5.13
CA GLY A 162 7.57 3.04 -5.06
C GLY A 162 8.52 3.83 -4.19
N SER A 163 7.97 4.71 -3.36
CA SER A 163 8.72 5.62 -2.50
C SER A 163 9.72 4.89 -1.61
N GLU A 164 10.99 5.31 -1.66
CA GLU A 164 12.04 4.70 -0.85
C GLU A 164 11.72 4.78 0.65
N ARG A 165 11.25 5.93 1.11
CA ARG A 165 10.91 6.16 2.52
C ARG A 165 9.85 5.16 3.02
N LEU A 166 8.78 4.97 2.24
CA LEU A 166 7.67 4.12 2.64
C LEU A 166 8.02 2.64 2.49
N CYS A 167 8.71 2.24 1.43
CA CYS A 167 9.14 0.86 1.27
C CYS A 167 10.16 0.45 2.34
N ARG A 168 11.10 1.33 2.72
CA ARG A 168 12.02 1.08 3.85
C ARG A 168 11.27 0.94 5.18
N ALA A 169 10.28 1.80 5.44
CA ALA A 169 9.44 1.66 6.62
C ALA A 169 8.66 0.34 6.61
N ALA A 170 8.13 -0.10 5.47
CA ALA A 170 7.46 -1.39 5.31
C ALA A 170 8.40 -2.57 5.60
N TYR A 171 9.64 -2.52 5.11
CA TYR A 171 10.67 -3.51 5.40
C TYR A 171 10.98 -3.61 6.91
N LEU A 172 11.06 -2.48 7.62
CA LEU A 172 11.35 -2.46 9.05
C LEU A 172 10.17 -2.98 9.90
N ASN A 173 8.93 -2.71 9.47
CA ASN A 173 7.72 -3.23 10.13
C ASN A 173 7.61 -4.76 10.03
N ASP A 174 8.18 -5.37 9.00
CA ASP A 174 8.32 -6.82 8.88
C ASP A 174 9.41 -7.40 9.78
N LEU A 175 10.56 -6.70 9.89
CA LEU A 175 11.73 -7.16 10.64
C LEU A 175 11.57 -7.13 12.16
N LEU A 176 10.90 -6.11 12.73
CA LEU A 176 10.73 -6.04 14.19
C LEU A 176 9.89 -7.19 14.74
N ALA A 177 8.96 -7.72 13.95
CA ALA A 177 8.24 -8.94 14.31
C ALA A 177 9.20 -10.15 14.44
N ASN A 178 10.22 -10.24 13.56
CA ASN A 178 11.14 -11.38 13.51
C ASN A 178 12.28 -11.33 14.53
N ARG A 179 12.72 -10.13 14.97
CA ARG A 179 13.80 -10.03 15.99
C ARG A 179 13.37 -10.41 17.40
N LEU A 180 12.07 -10.39 17.69
CA LEU A 180 11.52 -10.75 19.01
C LEU A 180 11.26 -12.25 19.19
N VAL A 181 11.24 -13.02 18.10
CA VAL A 181 11.04 -14.49 18.13
C VAL A 181 12.38 -15.23 18.29
N GLY A 182 13.51 -14.52 18.19
CA GLY A 182 14.86 -15.07 18.30
C GLY A 182 15.60 -14.77 19.61
N GLN A 183 14.89 -14.39 20.69
CA GLN A 183 15.45 -14.26 22.04
C GLN A 183 14.75 -15.19 23.01
#